data_AF-A0A661VMM4-F1
#
_entry.id   AF-A0A661VMM4-F1
#
_cell.length_a   1.000
_cell.length_b   1.000
_cell.length_c   1.000
_cell.angle_alpha   90.00
_cell.angle_beta   90.00
_cell.angle_gamma   90.00
#
_symmetry.space_group_name_H-M   'P 1'
#
loop_
_entity.id
_entity.type
_entity.pdbx_description
1 polymer ?
#
loop_
_entity_poly.entity_id
_entity_poly.type
_entity_poly.pdbx_seq_one_letter_code
_entity_poly.pdbx_strand_id
1 'polypeptide(L)'
;MKLFQTNYGYFGDNGKEYVITRPDTPKPWVNVICNGDYGLIISQTGGGYSWRTHAKFNRLTRWEQDLVKDEWGKYLYLRDNDTGDYWSLTWKPVCRPPERYECRHGLGYTTISSLNAGIESTVTFFVPLDEPLEVWY
;
A
#
# COMPACT_ATOMS: atom_id res chain seq x y z
N MET A 1 11.44 -19.98 1.73
CA MET A 1 12.44 -19.81 0.66
C MET A 1 12.06 -18.65 -0.25
N LYS A 2 12.90 -17.60 -0.28
CA LYS A 2 12.69 -16.45 -1.18
C LYS A 2 12.86 -16.88 -2.64
N LEU A 3 11.87 -16.60 -3.48
CA LEU A 3 11.91 -16.91 -4.91
C LEU A 3 12.15 -15.62 -5.71
N PHE A 4 13.01 -15.68 -6.74
CA PHE A 4 13.31 -14.56 -7.65
C PHE A 4 13.67 -13.24 -6.94
N GLN A 5 14.64 -13.29 -6.04
CA GLN A 5 15.05 -12.13 -5.23
C GLN A 5 15.68 -11.02 -6.08
N THR A 6 15.30 -9.78 -5.77
CA THR A 6 15.83 -8.53 -6.34
C THR A 6 16.33 -7.60 -5.23
N ASN A 7 16.78 -6.40 -5.60
CA ASN A 7 17.17 -5.35 -4.64
C ASN A 7 15.99 -4.76 -3.85
N TYR A 8 14.76 -4.95 -4.32
CA TYR A 8 13.56 -4.34 -3.74
C TYR A 8 12.61 -5.35 -3.12
N GLY A 9 12.73 -6.63 -3.46
CA GLY A 9 11.73 -7.62 -3.09
C GLY A 9 11.96 -9.01 -3.66
N TYR A 10 11.03 -9.91 -3.38
CA TYR A 10 11.05 -11.31 -3.78
C TYR A 10 9.63 -11.89 -3.76
N PHE A 11 9.41 -12.99 -4.46
CA PHE A 11 8.18 -13.77 -4.30
C PHE A 11 8.24 -14.61 -3.03
N GLY A 12 7.15 -14.61 -2.27
CA GLY A 12 6.98 -15.47 -1.10
C GLY A 12 6.99 -16.96 -1.46
N ASP A 13 7.11 -17.81 -0.44
CA ASP A 13 7.36 -19.25 -0.59
C ASP A 13 6.34 -20.00 -1.47
N ASN A 14 5.09 -19.54 -1.49
CA ASN A 14 4.00 -20.13 -2.29
C ASN A 14 3.77 -19.40 -3.63
N GLY A 15 4.54 -18.36 -3.94
CA GLY A 15 4.40 -17.55 -5.15
C GLY A 15 3.13 -16.70 -5.24
N LYS A 16 2.29 -16.66 -4.19
CA LYS A 16 1.02 -15.93 -4.18
C LYS A 16 1.13 -14.49 -3.69
N GLU A 17 2.28 -14.14 -3.13
CA GLU A 17 2.59 -12.77 -2.70
C GLU A 17 3.93 -12.33 -3.31
N TYR A 18 3.98 -11.07 -3.70
CA TYR A 18 5.24 -10.38 -3.94
C TYR A 18 5.55 -9.47 -2.74
N VAL A 19 6.70 -9.71 -2.11
CA VAL A 19 7.17 -9.01 -0.91
C VAL A 19 8.16 -7.93 -1.31
N ILE A 20 7.86 -6.67 -0.97
CA ILE A 20 8.68 -5.49 -1.19
C ILE A 20 9.26 -5.06 0.15
N THR A 21 10.58 -5.04 0.30
CA THR A 21 11.26 -4.84 1.60
C THR A 21 11.73 -3.41 1.84
N ARG A 22 11.57 -2.51 0.86
CA ARG A 22 11.88 -1.09 0.98
C ARG A 22 10.91 -0.27 0.12
N PRO A 23 10.46 0.89 0.59
CA PRO A 23 9.35 1.62 -0.04
C PRO A 23 9.75 2.40 -1.30
N ASP A 24 11.04 2.69 -1.47
CA ASP A 24 11.63 3.56 -2.49
C ASP A 24 11.95 2.81 -3.80
N THR A 25 10.99 2.05 -4.31
CA THR A 25 11.12 1.37 -5.61
C THR A 25 11.33 2.39 -6.75
N PRO A 26 11.98 2.01 -7.87
CA PRO A 26 12.32 2.96 -8.95
C PRO A 26 11.09 3.61 -9.61
N LYS A 27 9.94 2.94 -9.50
CA LYS A 27 8.60 3.41 -9.88
C LYS A 27 7.59 2.84 -8.88
N PRO A 28 6.39 3.42 -8.76
CA PRO A 28 5.31 2.83 -7.98
C PRO A 28 5.00 1.42 -8.48
N TRP A 29 5.11 0.43 -7.60
CA TRP A 29 4.68 -0.93 -7.84
C TRP A 29 3.29 -1.06 -7.24
N VAL A 30 2.31 -1.38 -8.08
CA VAL A 30 0.90 -1.34 -7.69
C VAL A 30 0.27 -2.71 -7.72
N ASN A 31 -0.72 -2.88 -6.86
CA ASN A 31 -1.68 -3.96 -6.93
C ASN A 31 -3.05 -3.41 -7.37
N VAL A 32 -3.76 -4.20 -8.16
CA VAL A 32 -5.13 -3.90 -8.61
C VAL A 32 -6.06 -4.90 -7.93
N ILE A 33 -6.97 -4.39 -7.11
CA ILE A 33 -7.89 -5.21 -6.33
C ILE A 33 -9.31 -4.81 -6.73
N CYS A 34 -10.09 -5.76 -7.24
CA CYS A 34 -11.43 -5.50 -7.75
C CYS A 34 -12.31 -6.72 -7.50
N ASN A 35 -13.40 -6.52 -6.75
CA ASN A 35 -14.43 -7.53 -6.52
C ASN A 35 -15.79 -6.88 -6.77
N GLY A 36 -16.62 -7.51 -7.60
CA GLY A 36 -17.91 -6.96 -8.00
C GLY A 36 -17.77 -5.63 -8.75
N ASP A 37 -18.53 -4.61 -8.31
CA ASP A 37 -18.52 -3.27 -8.90
C ASP A 37 -17.56 -2.30 -8.18
N TYR A 38 -16.79 -2.73 -7.18
CA TYR A 38 -15.81 -1.88 -6.50
C TYR A 38 -14.39 -2.31 -6.86
N GLY A 39 -13.51 -1.33 -7.11
CA GLY A 39 -12.10 -1.63 -7.29
C GLY A 39 -11.20 -0.51 -6.79
N LEU A 40 -9.96 -0.88 -6.52
CA LEU A 40 -8.90 0.02 -6.10
C LEU A 40 -7.56 -0.36 -6.71
N ILE A 41 -6.75 0.65 -6.92
CA ILE A 41 -5.31 0.56 -7.14
C ILE A 41 -4.64 0.98 -5.84
N ILE A 42 -3.62 0.24 -5.45
CA ILE A 42 -2.78 0.61 -4.32
C ILE A 42 -1.30 0.34 -4.60
N SER A 43 -0.45 1.34 -4.38
CA SER A 43 1.00 1.21 -4.50
C SER A 43 1.63 0.62 -3.25
N GLN A 44 2.88 0.22 -3.37
CA GLN A 44 3.70 -0.23 -2.25
C GLN A 44 3.88 0.82 -1.15
N THR A 45 3.43 2.07 -1.36
CA THR A 45 3.53 3.19 -0.41
C THR A 45 2.16 3.78 -0.06
N GLY A 46 1.07 3.05 -0.35
CA GLY A 46 -0.30 3.49 -0.07
C GLY A 46 -0.87 4.47 -1.10
N GLY A 47 -0.13 4.81 -2.16
CA GLY A 47 -0.63 5.60 -3.28
C GLY A 47 -1.70 4.87 -4.08
N GLY A 48 -2.46 5.57 -4.93
CA GLY A 48 -3.52 5.00 -5.75
C GLY A 48 -4.92 5.53 -5.39
N TYR A 49 -5.94 4.89 -5.93
CA TYR A 49 -7.32 5.37 -5.86
C TYR A 49 -8.33 4.25 -6.00
N SER A 50 -9.59 4.62 -5.84
CA SER A 50 -10.71 3.69 -5.80
C SER A 50 -11.83 4.19 -6.70
N TRP A 51 -12.61 3.26 -7.23
CA TRP A 51 -13.71 3.53 -8.15
C TRP A 51 -14.86 2.58 -7.91
N ARG A 52 -16.03 2.95 -8.45
CA ARG A 52 -17.19 2.07 -8.52
C ARG A 52 -17.71 1.96 -9.94
N THR A 53 -17.93 0.77 -10.46
CA THR A 53 -18.41 0.44 -11.82
C THR A 53 -17.44 0.82 -12.95
N HIS A 54 -16.84 2.01 -12.94
CA HIS A 54 -16.00 2.50 -14.02
C HIS A 54 -14.80 3.31 -13.51
N ALA A 55 -13.58 2.80 -13.69
CA ALA A 55 -12.33 3.39 -13.17
C ALA A 55 -12.06 4.84 -13.63
N LYS A 56 -12.51 5.23 -14.83
CA LYS A 56 -12.37 6.61 -15.33
C LYS A 56 -13.49 7.57 -14.88
N PHE A 57 -14.75 7.19 -15.08
CA PHE A 57 -15.90 8.07 -14.93
C PHE A 57 -16.50 8.10 -13.51
N ASN A 58 -16.27 7.06 -12.71
CA ASN A 58 -16.84 6.90 -11.39
C ASN A 58 -15.74 6.68 -10.33
N ARG A 59 -14.78 7.60 -10.29
CA ARG A 59 -13.71 7.59 -9.27
C ARG A 59 -14.29 8.08 -7.94
N LEU A 60 -13.98 7.36 -6.86
CA LEU A 60 -14.37 7.69 -5.49
C LEU A 60 -13.31 8.56 -4.82
N THR A 61 -12.04 8.24 -5.04
CA THR A 61 -10.89 8.99 -4.52
C THR A 61 -10.09 9.60 -5.67
N ARG A 62 -9.47 10.76 -5.41
CA ARG A 62 -8.71 11.50 -6.43
C ARG A 62 -7.45 10.73 -6.81
N TRP A 63 -7.08 10.81 -8.09
CA TRP A 63 -5.81 10.30 -8.59
C TRP A 63 -5.34 11.04 -9.82
N GLU A 64 -4.02 11.13 -9.91
CA GLU A 64 -3.28 11.48 -11.11
C GLU A 64 -2.26 10.38 -11.37
N GLN A 65 -2.08 10.01 -12.64
CA GLN A 65 -1.10 8.99 -13.03
C GLN A 65 0.32 9.56 -12.98
N ASP A 66 0.77 9.91 -11.78
CA ASP A 66 2.13 10.39 -11.54
C ASP A 66 3.05 9.22 -11.22
N LEU A 67 3.81 8.80 -12.24
CA LEU A 67 4.78 7.71 -12.13
C LEU A 67 6.07 8.10 -11.39
N VAL A 68 6.22 9.37 -11.01
CA VAL A 68 7.38 9.89 -10.29
C VAL A 68 7.01 10.06 -8.81
N LYS A 69 5.93 10.77 -8.53
CA LYS A 69 5.60 11.23 -7.19
C LYS A 69 4.65 10.33 -6.43
N ASP A 70 3.65 9.71 -7.06
CA ASP A 70 2.65 8.86 -6.40
C ASP A 70 2.11 9.49 -5.08
N GLU A 71 1.66 10.75 -5.17
CA GLU A 71 1.32 11.64 -4.04
C GLU A 71 -0.18 11.60 -3.64
N TRP A 72 -0.99 10.79 -4.32
CA TRP A 72 -2.43 10.62 -4.02
C TRP A 72 -2.67 9.21 -3.52
N GLY A 73 -3.20 9.07 -2.30
CA GLY A 73 -3.30 7.76 -1.69
C GLY A 73 -4.10 7.67 -0.42
N LYS A 74 -3.96 6.49 0.17
CA LYS A 74 -4.63 5.95 1.34
C LYS A 74 -3.64 5.98 2.50
N TYR A 75 -3.57 7.12 3.18
CA TYR A 75 -2.49 7.39 4.13
C TYR A 75 -2.96 7.34 5.58
N LEU A 76 -2.19 6.66 6.43
CA LEU A 76 -2.36 6.62 7.87
C LEU A 76 -1.17 7.36 8.50
N TYR A 77 -1.47 8.49 9.15
CA TYR A 77 -0.50 9.25 9.93
C TYR A 77 -0.53 8.78 11.37
N LEU A 78 0.65 8.50 11.91
CA LEU A 78 0.84 8.18 13.31
C LEU A 78 1.65 9.30 13.94
N ARG A 79 1.32 9.63 15.18
CA ARG A 79 2.02 10.64 15.97
C ARG A 79 2.19 10.12 17.39
N ASP A 80 3.42 10.16 17.87
CA ASP A 80 3.72 9.98 19.28
C ASP A 80 3.31 11.26 20.03
N ASN A 81 2.44 11.10 21.04
CA ASN A 81 1.92 12.24 21.79
C ASN A 81 2.92 12.82 22.80
N ASP A 82 3.89 12.02 23.25
CA ASP A 82 4.87 12.44 24.25
C ASP A 82 6.02 13.22 23.59
N THR A 83 6.51 12.73 22.44
CA THR A 83 7.61 13.37 21.71
C THR A 83 7.14 14.38 20.65
N GLY A 84 5.89 14.22 20.18
CA GLY A 84 5.33 14.98 19.07
C GLY A 84 5.81 14.56 17.69
N ASP A 85 6.67 13.54 17.62
CA ASP A 85 7.18 12.95 16.38
C ASP A 85 6.06 12.27 15.59
N TYR A 86 6.14 12.29 14.25
CA TYR A 86 5.12 11.72 13.39
C TYR A 86 5.69 11.06 12.14
N TRP A 87 4.95 10.09 11.61
CA TRP A 87 5.31 9.34 10.41
C TRP A 87 4.06 8.85 9.69
N SER A 88 4.24 8.35 8.47
CA SER A 88 3.19 7.62 7.75
C SER A 88 3.47 6.13 7.84
N LEU A 89 2.44 5.33 8.13
CA LEU A 89 2.55 3.87 8.15
C LEU A 89 3.10 3.36 6.81
N THR A 90 2.54 3.85 5.71
CA THR A 90 2.85 3.42 4.34
C THR A 90 4.04 4.15 3.72
N TRP A 91 4.95 4.70 4.54
CA TRP A 91 6.07 5.59 4.16
C TRP A 91 5.64 6.94 3.58
N LYS A 92 4.80 6.98 2.54
CA LYS A 92 4.22 8.23 2.02
C LYS A 92 3.01 8.68 2.86
N PRO A 93 2.78 10.01 2.94
CA PRO A 93 3.52 11.08 2.24
C PRO A 93 4.65 11.70 3.07
N VAL A 94 4.85 11.30 4.33
CA VAL A 94 5.89 11.88 5.20
C VAL A 94 7.31 11.50 4.74
N CYS A 95 7.47 10.34 4.10
CA CYS A 95 8.73 9.83 3.54
C CYS A 95 9.86 9.68 4.57
N ARG A 96 9.52 9.54 5.87
CA ARG A 96 10.49 9.25 6.93
C ARG A 96 11.13 7.89 6.66
N PRO A 97 12.47 7.76 6.68
CA PRO A 97 13.13 6.46 6.60
C PRO A 97 12.68 5.53 7.74
N PRO A 98 12.02 4.39 7.44
CA PRO A 98 11.57 3.47 8.47
C PRO A 98 12.72 2.57 8.94
N GLU A 99 12.65 2.09 10.18
CA GLU A 99 13.60 1.10 10.71
C GLU A 99 13.41 -0.27 10.02
N ARG A 100 12.16 -0.61 9.70
CA ARG A 100 11.76 -1.76 8.89
C ARG A 100 10.56 -1.42 8.04
N TYR A 101 10.52 -1.93 6.82
CA TYR A 101 9.40 -1.79 5.91
C TYR A 101 9.13 -3.09 5.18
N GLU A 102 7.86 -3.43 5.01
CA GLU A 102 7.44 -4.52 4.15
C GLU A 102 6.08 -4.20 3.53
N CYS A 103 5.96 -4.35 2.22
CA CYS A 103 4.69 -4.36 1.51
C CYS A 103 4.52 -5.71 0.81
N ARG A 104 3.39 -6.38 1.05
CA ARG A 104 3.01 -7.64 0.42
C ARG A 104 1.84 -7.39 -0.51
N HIS A 105 2.08 -7.48 -1.80
CA HIS A 105 1.00 -7.54 -2.78
C HIS A 105 0.58 -9.00 -2.95
N GLY A 106 -0.63 -9.33 -2.51
CA GLY A 106 -1.26 -10.63 -2.67
C GLY A 106 -2.39 -10.60 -3.69
N LEU A 107 -3.03 -11.76 -3.87
CA LEU A 107 -4.22 -11.88 -4.72
C LEU A 107 -5.44 -11.30 -3.99
N GLY A 108 -5.88 -10.12 -4.40
CA GLY A 108 -7.06 -9.44 -3.85
C GLY A 108 -6.82 -8.64 -2.57
N TYR A 109 -5.56 -8.49 -2.14
CA TYR A 109 -5.19 -7.67 -0.99
C TYR A 109 -3.77 -7.11 -1.10
N THR A 110 -3.49 -6.08 -0.32
CA THR A 110 -2.14 -5.59 -0.07
C THR A 110 -1.97 -5.36 1.43
N THR A 111 -0.92 -5.91 2.03
CA THR A 111 -0.56 -5.63 3.43
C THR A 111 0.71 -4.80 3.48
N ILE A 112 0.70 -3.71 4.23
CA ILE A 112 1.88 -2.87 4.47
C ILE A 112 2.16 -2.85 5.97
N SER A 113 3.41 -3.14 6.35
CA SER A 113 3.89 -3.06 7.72
C SER A 113 5.14 -2.18 7.78
N SER A 114 5.25 -1.35 8.82
CA SER A 114 6.45 -0.57 9.08
C SER A 114 6.76 -0.46 10.57
N LEU A 115 8.06 -0.32 10.88
CA LEU A 115 8.57 -0.03 12.21
C LEU A 115 9.17 1.38 12.18
N ASN A 116 8.64 2.28 13.01
CA ASN A 116 9.14 3.64 13.16
C ASN A 116 9.13 4.03 14.63
N ALA A 117 10.23 4.57 15.14
CA ALA A 117 10.36 4.99 16.53
C ALA A 117 9.99 3.86 17.53
N GLY A 118 10.38 2.62 17.21
CA GLY A 118 10.03 1.44 18.01
C GLY A 118 8.56 1.00 17.97
N ILE A 119 7.71 1.64 17.16
CA ILE A 119 6.29 1.29 16.99
C ILE A 119 6.10 0.55 15.67
N GLU A 120 5.66 -0.71 15.76
CA GLU A 120 5.27 -1.52 14.61
C GLU A 120 3.79 -1.28 14.29
N SER A 121 3.48 -1.05 13.02
CA SER A 121 2.12 -0.82 12.55
C SER A 121 1.90 -1.53 11.22
N THR A 122 0.72 -2.12 11.07
CA THR A 122 0.33 -2.90 9.89
C THR A 122 -1.05 -2.46 9.44
N VAL A 123 -1.25 -2.42 8.13
CA VAL A 123 -2.57 -2.24 7.51
C VAL A 123 -2.73 -3.20 6.33
N THR A 124 -3.89 -3.81 6.20
CA THR A 124 -4.29 -4.63 5.06
C THR A 124 -5.43 -3.97 4.29
N PHE A 125 -5.19 -3.69 3.02
CA PHE A 125 -6.16 -3.15 2.08
C PHE A 125 -6.74 -4.26 1.23
N PHE A 126 -8.06 -4.38 1.20
CA PHE A 126 -8.77 -5.33 0.33
C PHE A 126 -10.20 -4.87 0.05
N VAL A 127 -10.84 -5.53 -0.92
CA VAL A 127 -12.27 -5.36 -1.24
C VAL A 127 -12.95 -6.69 -0.90
N PRO A 128 -13.92 -6.74 0.03
CA PRO A 128 -14.68 -7.96 0.29
C PRO A 128 -15.39 -8.47 -0.97
N LEU A 129 -15.69 -9.77 -1.05
CA LEU A 129 -16.29 -10.35 -2.26
C LEU A 129 -17.68 -9.79 -2.57
N ASP A 130 -18.49 -9.56 -1.53
CA ASP A 130 -19.92 -9.26 -1.66
C ASP A 130 -20.29 -7.83 -1.22
N GLU A 131 -19.29 -7.01 -0.86
CA GLU A 131 -19.53 -5.65 -0.37
C GLU A 131 -18.77 -4.62 -1.21
N PRO A 132 -19.44 -3.59 -1.74
CA PRO A 132 -18.83 -2.59 -2.62
C PRO A 132 -18.09 -1.51 -1.82
N LEU A 133 -17.15 -1.94 -0.98
CA LEU A 133 -16.32 -1.08 -0.13
C LEU A 133 -14.89 -1.58 -0.10
N GLU A 134 -13.97 -0.70 0.28
CA GLU A 134 -12.63 -1.10 0.68
C GLU A 134 -12.51 -1.15 2.20
N VAL A 135 -11.79 -2.14 2.69
CA VAL A 135 -11.44 -2.28 4.10
C VAL A 135 -9.97 -1.96 4.29
N TRP A 136 -9.66 -1.22 5.35
CA TRP A 136 -8.31 -0.98 5.85
C TRP A 136 -8.26 -1.61 7.24
N TYR A 137 -7.74 -2.84 7.32
CA TYR A 137 -7.72 -3.67 8.53
C TYR A 137 -6.38 -3.60 9.25
#